data_AF-A0A2P8PTZ2-F1
#
_entry.id   AF-A0A2P8PTZ2-F1
#
_cell.length_a   1.000
_cell.length_b   1.000
_cell.length_c   1.000
_cell.angle_alpha   90.00
_cell.angle_beta   90.00
_cell.angle_gamma   90.00
#
_symmetry.space_group_name_H-M   'P 1'
#
loop_
_entity.id
_entity.type
_entity.pdbx_description
1 polymer ?
#
loop_
_entity_poly.entity_id
_entity_poly.type
_entity_poly.pdbx_seq_one_letter_code
_entity_poly.pdbx_strand_id
1 'polypeptide(L)'
;MSDALAIAVATTVVVAIAAAVTYRIARLDLTPSGALLATACAAVAVGTGWLLTLFHALLGFTVGLVIYLIARTRLPAPQAMLTAGAAYALSTLLSVAALMVALSGM
;
A
#
# COMPACT_ATOMS: atom_id res chain seq x y z
N MET A 1 -3.71 17.88 -23.45
CA MET A 1 -3.83 16.41 -23.69
C MET A 1 -2.57 15.66 -23.25
N SER A 2 -1.37 16.22 -23.40
CA SER A 2 -0.11 15.64 -22.90
C SER A 2 -0.13 15.32 -21.40
N ASP A 3 -0.70 16.20 -20.58
CA ASP A 3 -0.53 16.12 -19.12
C ASP A 3 -1.45 15.07 -18.50
N ALA A 4 -2.71 14.99 -18.95
CA ALA A 4 -3.64 13.95 -18.54
C ALA A 4 -3.14 12.56 -18.95
N LEU A 5 -2.54 12.44 -20.14
CA LEU A 5 -1.91 11.21 -20.60
C LEU A 5 -0.70 10.85 -19.74
N ALA A 6 0.16 11.82 -19.41
CA ALA A 6 1.32 11.60 -18.55
C ALA A 6 0.92 11.14 -17.14
N ILE A 7 -0.12 11.74 -16.54
CA ILE A 7 -0.65 11.34 -15.23
C ILE A 7 -1.24 9.92 -15.30
N ALA A 8 -2.01 9.60 -16.35
CA ALA A 8 -2.56 8.27 -16.53
C ALA A 8 -1.44 7.22 -16.65
N VAL A 9 -0.43 7.47 -17.49
CA VAL A 9 0.72 6.57 -17.68
C VAL A 9 1.50 6.40 -16.37
N ALA A 10 1.83 7.49 -15.67
CA ALA A 10 2.55 7.42 -14.39
C ALA A 10 1.76 6.62 -13.35
N THR A 11 0.45 6.87 -13.25
CA THR A 11 -0.44 6.13 -12.33
C THR A 11 -0.46 4.64 -12.68
N THR A 12 -0.64 4.29 -13.96
CA THR A 12 -0.64 2.89 -14.40
C THR A 12 0.68 2.21 -14.09
N VAL A 13 1.82 2.87 -14.30
CA VAL A 13 3.15 2.31 -14.00
C VAL A 13 3.32 2.06 -12.50
N VAL A 14 2.99 3.04 -11.66
CA VAL A 14 3.09 2.90 -10.19
C VAL A 14 2.21 1.76 -9.69
N VAL A 15 0.95 1.70 -10.14
CA VAL A 15 0.01 0.66 -9.76
C VAL A 15 0.46 -0.72 -10.26
N ALA A 16 0.93 -0.82 -11.50
CA ALA A 16 1.40 -2.08 -12.08
C ALA A 16 2.62 -2.63 -11.33
N ILE A 17 3.59 -1.78 -11.00
CA ILE A 17 4.77 -2.18 -10.23
C ILE A 17 4.37 -2.65 -8.83
N ALA A 18 3.54 -1.87 -8.12
CA ALA A 18 3.06 -2.24 -6.79
C ALA A 18 2.26 -3.56 -6.82
N ALA A 19 1.40 -3.74 -7.82
CA ALA A 19 0.63 -4.96 -8.01
C ALA A 19 1.53 -6.17 -8.29
N ALA A 20 2.52 -6.04 -9.19
CA ALA A 20 3.44 -7.13 -9.52
C ALA A 20 4.26 -7.58 -8.30
N VAL A 21 4.77 -6.62 -7.52
CA VAL A 21 5.51 -6.89 -6.28
C VAL A 21 4.61 -7.56 -5.24
N THR A 22 3.42 -7.00 -5.02
CA THR A 22 2.45 -7.54 -4.04
C THR A 22 2.02 -8.94 -4.42
N TYR A 23 1.72 -9.20 -5.69
CA TYR A 23 1.32 -10.52 -6.17
C TYR A 23 2.42 -11.54 -5.95
N ARG A 24 3.65 -11.22 -6.32
CA ARG A 24 4.80 -12.11 -6.13
C ARG A 24 4.96 -12.49 -4.66
N ILE A 25 4.84 -11.51 -3.76
CA ILE A 25 4.96 -11.73 -2.31
C ILE A 25 3.77 -12.54 -1.79
N ALA A 26 2.54 -12.15 -2.12
CA ALA A 26 1.33 -12.81 -1.67
C ALA A 26 1.24 -14.26 -2.17
N ARG A 27 1.77 -14.57 -3.36
CA ARG A 27 1.83 -15.94 -3.90
C ARG A 27 2.78 -16.87 -3.15
N LEU A 28 3.70 -16.36 -2.34
CA LEU A 28 4.55 -17.19 -1.48
C LEU A 28 3.75 -17.78 -0.31
N ASP A 29 2.68 -17.10 0.09
CA ASP A 29 2.03 -17.32 1.38
C ASP A 29 0.51 -17.57 1.31
N LEU A 30 -0.13 -17.27 0.16
CA LEU A 30 -1.58 -17.43 -0.06
C LEU A 30 -1.92 -18.34 -1.23
N THR A 31 -3.17 -18.82 -1.24
CA THR A 31 -3.78 -19.46 -2.41
C THR A 31 -3.84 -18.49 -3.59
N PRO A 32 -3.91 -18.98 -4.85
CA PRO A 32 -4.00 -18.14 -6.04
C PRO A 32 -5.07 -17.04 -5.94
N SER A 33 -6.26 -17.40 -5.47
CA SER A 33 -7.39 -16.47 -5.31
C SER A 33 -7.14 -15.44 -4.21
N GLY A 34 -6.55 -15.85 -3.07
CA GLY A 34 -6.19 -14.93 -1.99
C GLY A 34 -5.12 -13.93 -2.39
N ALA A 35 -4.11 -14.38 -3.15
CA ALA A 35 -3.05 -13.51 -3.67
C ALA A 35 -3.58 -12.49 -4.68
N LEU A 36 -4.50 -12.89 -5.57
CA LEU A 36 -5.18 -11.96 -6.49
C LEU A 36 -5.99 -10.91 -5.73
N LEU A 37 -6.72 -11.31 -4.70
CA LEU A 37 -7.52 -10.39 -3.89
C LEU A 37 -6.63 -9.37 -3.15
N ALA A 38 -5.58 -9.83 -2.48
CA ALA A 38 -4.62 -8.97 -1.80
C ALA A 38 -3.92 -7.98 -2.76
N THR A 39 -3.58 -8.47 -3.96
CA THR A 39 -2.98 -7.63 -5.01
C THR A 39 -3.95 -6.58 -5.52
N ALA A 40 -5.21 -6.94 -5.75
CA ALA A 40 -6.25 -6.00 -6.18
C ALA A 40 -6.46 -4.92 -5.12
N CYS A 41 -6.55 -5.29 -3.84
CA CYS A 41 -6.66 -4.33 -2.73
C CYS A 41 -5.45 -3.37 -2.68
N ALA A 42 -4.23 -3.89 -2.81
CA ALA A 42 -3.01 -3.07 -2.84
C ALA A 42 -2.98 -2.12 -4.05
N ALA A 43 -3.34 -2.62 -5.23
CA ALA A 43 -3.40 -1.83 -6.46
C ALA A 43 -4.41 -0.67 -6.34
N VAL A 44 -5.59 -0.93 -5.76
CA VAL A 44 -6.59 0.12 -5.48
C VAL A 44 -6.05 1.13 -4.48
N ALA A 45 -5.46 0.68 -3.36
CA ALA A 45 -4.92 1.56 -2.33
C ALA A 45 -3.82 2.48 -2.89
N VAL A 46 -2.87 1.91 -3.63
CA VAL A 46 -1.76 2.66 -4.26
C VAL A 46 -2.26 3.60 -5.35
N GLY A 47 -3.15 3.13 -6.22
CA GLY A 47 -3.70 3.94 -7.31
C GLY A 47 -4.53 5.11 -6.81
N THR A 48 -5.41 4.88 -5.83
CA THR A 48 -6.21 5.93 -5.19
C THR A 48 -5.32 6.89 -4.41
N GLY A 49 -4.31 6.36 -3.71
CA GLY A 49 -3.33 7.16 -2.97
C GLY A 49 -2.54 8.10 -3.87
N TRP A 50 -2.08 7.60 -5.02
CA TRP A 50 -1.37 8.39 -6.02
C TRP A 50 -2.25 9.46 -6.69
N LEU A 51 -3.43 9.09 -7.19
CA LEU A 51 -4.34 10.00 -7.91
C LEU A 51 -4.85 11.14 -7.05
N LEU A 52 -5.14 10.86 -5.77
CA LEU A 52 -5.64 11.87 -4.84
C LEU A 52 -4.50 12.62 -4.12
N THR A 53 -3.25 12.41 -4.52
CA THR A 53 -2.06 12.97 -3.84
C THR A 53 -2.01 12.67 -2.33
N LEU A 54 -2.64 11.56 -1.93
CA LEU A 54 -2.65 11.06 -0.55
C LEU A 54 -1.34 10.30 -0.30
N PHE A 55 -0.23 11.05 -0.22
CA PHE A 55 1.09 10.50 0.07
C PHE A 55 1.12 9.64 1.33
N HIS A 56 0.22 9.91 2.28
CA HIS A 56 0.03 9.12 3.49
C HIS A 56 -0.39 7.67 3.23
N ALA A 57 -1.21 7.40 2.21
CA ALA A 57 -1.60 6.04 1.82
C ALA A 57 -0.43 5.28 1.15
N LEU A 58 0.38 5.97 0.35
CA LEU A 58 1.60 5.40 -0.25
C LEU A 58 2.68 5.10 0.80
N LEU A 59 2.88 6.03 1.73
CA LEU A 59 3.76 5.84 2.87
C LEU A 59 3.27 4.68 3.74
N GLY A 60 1.97 4.64 4.04
CA GLY A 60 1.40 3.56 4.82
C GLY A 60 1.56 2.20 4.13
N PHE A 61 1.39 2.15 2.81
CA PHE A 61 1.60 0.92 2.02
C PHE A 61 3.04 0.44 2.11
N THR A 62 3.99 1.37 1.99
CA THR A 62 5.42 1.07 2.09
C THR A 62 5.78 0.56 3.49
N VAL A 63 5.28 1.20 4.55
CA VAL A 63 5.48 0.78 5.95
C VAL A 63 4.87 -0.61 6.20
N GLY A 64 3.64 -0.84 5.74
CA GLY A 64 2.98 -2.14 5.84
C GLY A 64 3.76 -3.24 5.13
N LEU A 65 4.30 -2.98 3.95
CA LEU A 65 5.14 -3.92 3.20
C LEU A 65 6.45 -4.24 3.93
N VAL A 66 7.14 -3.25 4.46
CA VAL A 66 8.37 -3.47 5.24
C VAL A 66 8.08 -4.30 6.49
N ILE A 67 7.00 -3.99 7.21
CA ILE A 67 6.59 -4.74 8.38
C ILE A 67 6.20 -6.17 8.01
N TYR A 68 5.54 -6.40 6.86
CA TYR A 68 5.27 -7.74 6.36
C TYR A 68 6.57 -8.56 6.21
N LEU A 69 7.57 -8.00 5.52
CA LEU A 69 8.83 -8.67 5.26
C LEU A 69 9.57 -9.02 6.55
N ILE A 70 9.59 -8.09 7.51
CA ILE A 70 10.19 -8.31 8.83
C ILE A 70 9.39 -9.36 9.62
N ALA A 71 8.06 -9.19 9.72
CA ALA A 71 7.18 -10.08 10.46
C ALA A 71 7.24 -11.51 9.93
N ARG A 72 7.37 -11.69 8.62
CA ARG A 72 7.43 -13.02 8.02
C ARG A 72 8.68 -13.81 8.40
N THR A 73 9.76 -13.14 8.82
CA THR A 73 10.94 -13.81 9.39
C THR A 73 10.68 -14.43 10.77
N ARG A 74 9.59 -14.04 11.46
CA ARG A 74 9.30 -14.45 12.85
C ARG A 74 7.92 -15.04 13.08
N LEU A 75 6.95 -14.77 12.20
CA LEU A 75 5.53 -15.13 12.35
C LEU A 75 5.01 -15.86 11.12
N PRO A 76 4.06 -16.81 11.28
CA PRO A 76 3.40 -17.47 10.16
C PRO A 76 2.64 -16.46 9.26
N ALA A 77 2.57 -16.79 7.97
CA ALA A 77 1.97 -16.00 6.89
C ALA A 77 0.69 -15.22 7.26
N PRO A 78 -0.38 -15.83 7.80
CA PRO A 78 -1.61 -15.11 8.11
C PRO A 78 -1.41 -14.04 9.20
N GLN A 79 -0.58 -14.32 10.21
CA GLN A 79 -0.27 -13.34 11.26
C GLN A 79 0.64 -12.21 10.74
N ALA A 80 1.58 -12.53 9.86
CA ALA A 80 2.42 -11.54 9.18
C ALA A 80 1.59 -10.61 8.28
N MET A 81 0.59 -11.13 7.57
CA MET A 81 -0.34 -10.30 6.78
C MET A 81 -1.22 -9.40 7.64
N LEU A 82 -1.76 -9.93 8.75
CA LEU A 82 -2.58 -9.12 9.67
C LEU A 82 -1.77 -7.99 10.30
N THR A 83 -0.54 -8.28 10.74
CA THR A 83 0.37 -7.27 11.29
C THR A 83 0.76 -6.22 10.25
N ALA A 84 1.01 -6.62 9.01
CA ALA A 84 1.26 -5.69 7.90
C ALA A 84 0.05 -4.82 7.56
N GLY A 85 -1.16 -5.40 7.52
CA GLY A 85 -2.40 -4.66 7.29
C GLY A 85 -2.72 -3.68 8.41
N ALA A 86 -2.51 -4.08 9.66
CA ALA A 86 -2.64 -3.19 10.82
C ALA A 86 -1.63 -2.05 10.76
N ALA A 87 -0.38 -2.34 10.41
CA ALA A 87 0.65 -1.32 10.22
C ALA A 87 0.31 -0.33 9.10
N TYR A 88 -0.22 -0.81 7.97
CA TYR A 88 -0.73 0.04 6.88
C TYR A 88 -1.80 1.01 7.38
N ALA A 89 -2.82 0.50 8.07
CA ALA A 89 -3.91 1.31 8.58
C ALA A 89 -3.42 2.33 9.61
N LEU A 90 -2.60 1.90 10.56
CA LEU A 90 -2.12 2.73 11.66
C LEU A 90 -1.16 3.83 11.17
N SER A 91 -0.24 3.51 10.26
CA SER A 91 0.65 4.51 9.64
C SER A 91 -0.13 5.54 8.81
N THR A 92 -1.15 5.11 8.09
CA THR A 92 -2.03 6.03 7.34
C THR A 92 -2.79 6.96 8.29
N LEU A 93 -3.36 6.44 9.38
CA LEU A 93 -4.07 7.23 10.39
C LEU A 93 -3.15 8.22 11.11
N LEU A 94 -1.95 7.79 11.54
CA LEU A 94 -0.96 8.67 12.17
C LEU A 94 -0.51 9.78 11.24
N SER A 95 -0.34 9.47 9.95
CA SER A 95 0.03 10.44 8.95
C SER A 95 -1.07 11.50 8.73
N VAL A 96 -2.33 11.08 8.70
CA VAL A 96 -3.48 12.00 8.65
C VAL A 96 -3.58 12.84 9.92
N ALA A 97 -3.37 12.24 11.10
CA ALA A 97 -3.37 12.97 12.37
C ALA A 97 -2.25 14.01 12.43
N ALA A 98 -1.04 13.67 11.97
CA ALA A 98 0.08 14.61 11.88
C ALA A 98 -0.24 15.79 10.94
N LEU A 99 -0.89 15.53 9.81
CA LEU A 99 -1.37 16.58 8.92
C LEU A 99 -2.41 17.49 9.61
N MET A 100 -3.39 16.91 10.32
CA MET A 100 -4.39 17.69 11.04
C MET A 100 -3.76 18.59 12.11
N VAL A 101 -2.78 18.08 12.86
CA VAL A 101 -2.03 18.88 13.84
C VAL A 101 -1.28 20.01 13.15
N ALA A 102 -0.57 19.73 12.05
CA ALA A 102 0.17 20.74 11.30
C ALA A 102 -0.75 21.86 10.78
N LEU A 103 -1.93 21.52 10.27
CA LEU A 103 -2.93 22.48 9.78
C LEU A 103 -3.59 23.28 10.92
N SER A 104 -3.78 22.68 12.10
CA SER A 104 -4.38 23.36 13.27
C SER A 104 -3.45 24.36 13.97
N GLY A 105 -2.15 24.27 13.71
CA GLY A 105 -1.13 25.18 14.27
C GLY A 105 -0.74 26.34 13.33
N MET A 106 -1.34 26.40 12.13
CA MET A 106 -1.23 27.52 11.18
C MET A 106 -2.40 28.48 11.34
#